data_AF-A0A7L1QP41-F1
#
_entry.id   AF-A0A7L1QP41-F1
#
_cell.length_a   1.000
_cell.length_b   1.000
_cell.length_c   1.000
_cell.angle_alpha   90.00
_cell.angle_beta   90.00
_cell.angle_gamma   90.00
#
_symmetry.space_group_name_H-M   'P 1'
#
loop_
_entity.id
_entity.type
_entity.pdbx_description
1 polymer ?
#
loop_
_entity_poly.entity_id
_entity_poly.type
_entity_poly.pdbx_seq_one_letter_code
_entity_poly.pdbx_strand_id
1 'polypeptide(L)' 'EDAALPYWPFSSSDFWSYVEYFRTLGAYSRIDDMARAFFAQFPFGSHLGYH' A
#
# COMPACT_ATOMS: atom_id res chain seq x y z
N GLU A 1 -5.35 -9.22 18.98
CA GLU A 1 -4.32 -9.92 18.19
C GLU A 1 -3.88 -9.02 17.04
N ASP A 2 -2.58 -8.82 16.84
CA ASP A 2 -2.05 -8.20 15.62
C ASP A 2 -2.34 -9.15 14.45
N ALA A 3 -3.32 -8.81 13.63
CA ALA A 3 -3.52 -9.48 12.35
C ALA A 3 -2.23 -9.26 11.56
N ALA A 4 -1.40 -10.30 11.48
CA ALA A 4 -0.19 -10.30 10.69
C ALA A 4 -0.53 -9.78 9.29
N LEU A 5 -0.16 -8.52 9.02
CA LEU A 5 -0.29 -7.95 7.69
C LEU A 5 0.46 -8.93 6.77
N PRO A 6 -0.20 -9.46 5.72
CA PRO A 6 0.47 -10.38 4.80
C PRO A 6 1.77 -9.72 4.37
N TYR A 7 2.87 -10.46 4.43
CA TYR A 7 4.18 -9.99 4.05
C TYR A 7 4.13 -9.61 2.56
N TRP A 8 3.74 -8.38 2.25
CA TRP A 8 3.72 -7.87 0.89
C TRP A 8 5.13 -7.35 0.58
N PRO A 9 5.86 -7.95 -0.35
CA PRO A 9 7.06 -7.33 -0.89
C PRO A 9 6.60 -6.14 -1.72
N PHE A 10 6.62 -4.95 -1.11
CA PHE A 10 6.18 -3.71 -1.74
C PHE A 10 7.26 -3.16 -2.68
N SER A 11 7.56 -3.88 -3.76
CA SER A 11 8.22 -3.26 -4.91
C SER A 11 7.18 -2.48 -5.73
N SER A 12 7.60 -1.42 -6.43
CA SER A 12 6.68 -0.65 -7.28
C SER A 12 6.03 -1.49 -8.39
N SER A 13 6.69 -2.57 -8.82
CA SER A 13 6.15 -3.52 -9.81
C SER A 13 5.07 -4.43 -9.21
N ASP A 14 5.26 -4.87 -7.97
CA ASP A 14 4.31 -5.75 -7.28
C ASP A 14 3.05 -4.98 -6.86
N PHE A 15 3.18 -3.71 -6.48
CA PHE A 15 2.05 -2.86 -6.09
C PHE A 15 0.95 -2.78 -7.16
N TRP A 16 1.30 -2.46 -8.40
CA TRP A 16 0.31 -2.30 -9.48
C TRP A 16 -0.39 -3.61 -9.83
N SER A 17 0.32 -4.73 -9.78
CA SER A 17 -0.25 -6.06 -10.00
C SER A 17 -1.35 -6.38 -8.97
N TYR A 18 -1.14 -6.02 -7.70
CA TYR A 18 -2.15 -6.18 -6.66
C TYR A 18 -3.32 -5.20 -6.80
N VAL A 19 -3.08 -3.95 -7.23
CA VAL A 19 -4.15 -2.99 -7.50
C VAL A 19 -5.09 -3.52 -8.58
N GLU A 20 -4.55 -4.05 -9.67
CA GLU A 20 -5.34 -4.65 -10.74
C GLU A 20 -6.10 -5.88 -10.26
N TYR A 21 -5.44 -6.77 -9.50
CA TYR A 21 -6.08 -7.93 -8.90
C TYR A 21 -7.28 -7.54 -8.03
N PHE A 22 -7.12 -6.61 -7.09
CA PHE A 22 -8.22 -6.18 -6.23
C PHE A 22 -9.32 -5.41 -6.99
N ARG A 23 -8.98 -4.71 -8.09
CA ARG A 23 -9.97 -4.11 -8.98
C ARG A 23 -10.86 -5.16 -9.64
N THR A 24 -10.29 -6.27 -10.12
CA THR A 24 -11.09 -7.37 -10.70
C THR A 24 -12.05 -8.00 -9.70
N LEU A 25 -11.69 -7.98 -8.42
CA LEU A 25 -12.51 -8.51 -7.32
C LEU A 25 -13.48 -7.48 -6.70
N GLY A 26 -13.43 -6.22 -7.14
CA GLY A 26 -14.18 -5.13 -6.51
C GLY A 26 -13.76 -4.81 -5.06
N ALA A 27 -12.58 -5.28 -4.64
CA ALA A 27 -12.08 -5.16 -3.27
C ALA A 27 -11.35 -3.82 -3.04
N TYR A 28 -12.02 -2.71 -3.32
CA TYR A 28 -11.41 -1.37 -3.27
C TYR A 28 -10.91 -0.95 -1.88
N SER A 29 -11.56 -1.42 -0.80
CA SER A 29 -11.10 -1.16 0.56
C SER A 29 -9.68 -1.70 0.81
N ARG A 30 -9.36 -2.87 0.25
CA ARG A 30 -8.04 -3.48 0.36
C ARG A 30 -6.98 -2.71 -0.42
N ILE A 31 -7.37 -2.01 -1.49
CA ILE A 31 -6.46 -1.15 -2.25
C ILE A 31 -6.02 0.05 -1.39
N ASP A 32 -6.95 0.65 -0.63
CA ASP A 32 -6.66 1.80 0.22
C ASP A 32 -5.71 1.43 1.37
N ASP A 33 -5.95 0.29 2.03
CA ASP A 33 -5.07 -0.20 3.10
C ASP A 33 -3.68 -0.58 2.58
N MET A 34 -3.62 -1.20 1.39
CA MET A 34 -2.36 -1.52 0.72
C MET A 34 -1.60 -0.26 0.30
N ALA A 35 -2.29 0.75 -0.23
CA ALA A 35 -1.69 2.02 -0.62
C ALA A 35 -1.10 2.73 0.61
N ARG A 36 -1.82 2.78 1.73
CA ARG A 36 -1.28 3.34 2.99
C ARG A 36 0.00 2.65 3.42
N ALA A 37 0.04 1.31 3.40
CA ALA A 37 1.22 0.55 3.77
C ALA A 37 2.40 0.78 2.80
N PHE A 38 2.14 0.82 1.50
CA PHE A 38 3.16 1.10 0.47
C PHE A 38 3.76 2.51 0.63
N PHE A 39 2.91 3.53 0.76
CA PHE A 39 3.36 4.92 0.86
C PHE A 39 4.01 5.25 2.20
N ALA A 40 3.70 4.52 3.28
CA ALA A 40 4.37 4.69 4.58
C ALA A 40 5.87 4.35 4.54
N GLN A 41 6.33 3.58 3.56
CA GLN A 41 7.75 3.25 3.39
C GLN A 41 8.56 4.38 2.78
N PHE A 42 7.90 5.35 2.16
CA PHE A 42 8.57 6.48 1.54
C PHE A 42 8.58 7.69 2.47
N PRO A 43 9.73 8.36 2.66
CA PRO A 43 9.84 9.56 3.49
C PRO A 43 9.29 10.81 2.77
N PHE A 44 8.07 10.74 2.22
CA PHE A 44 7.44 11.88 1.56
C PHE A 44 7.03 12.99 2.55
N GLY A 45 6.80 12.65 3.82
CA GLY A 45 6.44 13.62 4.86
C GLY A 45 7.59 14.53 5.30
N SER A 46 8.83 14.01 5.33
CA SER A 46 9.97 14.78 5.86
C SER A 46 10.58 15.77 4.87
N HIS A 47 10.29 15.65 3.57
CA HIS A 47 10.85 16.50 2.51
C HIS A 47 9.93 17.64 2.06
N LEU A 48 8.67 17.70 2.53
CA LEU A 48 7.73 18.76 2.20
C LEU A 48 7.63 19.88 3.25
N GLY A 49 8.42 19.80 4.33
CA GLY A 49 8.59 20.92 5.26
C GLY A 49 7.33 21.36 6.02
N TYR A 50 6.38 20.45 6.28
CA TYR A 50 5.29 20.74 7.20
C TYR A 50 5.77 20.51 8.64
N HIS A 51 6.26 21.59 9.24
CA HIS A 51 6.57 21.70 10.66
C HIS A 51 5.83 22.89 11.26
#